data_AF-A0A7Y6UWA2-F1
#
_entry.id   AF-A0A7Y6UWA2-F1
#
_cell.length_a   1.000
_cell.length_b   1.000
_cell.length_c   1.000
_cell.angle_alpha   90.00
_cell.angle_beta   90.00
_cell.angle_gamma   90.00
#
_symmetry.space_group_name_H-M   'P 1'
#
loop_
_entity.id
_entity.type
_entity.pdbx_description
1 polymer ?
#
loop_
_entity_poly.entity_id
_entity_poly.type
_entity_poly.pdbx_seq_one_letter_code
_entity_poly.pdbx_strand_id
1 'polypeptide(L)'
;MTAFLIVAVLLTAATLLCILPPLLRQRREQMNSASPQQVNLAVLRAQMKELEIDRQNGTLPPFAHRAALRELERRVAEETQANPASQAMPPQRWTALLLSLALPLGAAALYFQVGRPAAALPATPPPTAVQQGHADDGGPDMNALVQGLAERLRHKREDADGWQMLARSYSALGRYREAAQAYSRLNTLLPNDADVLADYADALASAEDGKLAGQPERLIARALAIDPKHVKALALSGSAAFARADFAVAARQWQALLPFVPQDSPFAESTRAGIAAAQARLESAPVQGGAAHRPASAPALSGTVRLAPGVQGVRPDDTLFIYARAADGPRQPIAILRSQASELPFDFTLDDSLAMQGGTPLSAHARVIVTARISRSGKALPQAGDLEGDSAPVASSAQGVRLEIGRRVTAASPPHN
;
A
#
# COMPACT_ATOMS: atom_id res chain seq x y z
N MET A 1 -19.01 -22.26 -10.70
CA MET A 1 -18.03 -23.26 -10.23
C MET A 1 -17.94 -24.46 -11.16
N THR A 2 -19.05 -25.10 -11.54
CA THR A 2 -19.06 -26.18 -12.55
C THR A 2 -18.40 -25.75 -13.85
N ALA A 3 -18.68 -24.54 -14.37
CA ALA A 3 -18.06 -24.05 -15.60
C ALA A 3 -16.52 -23.98 -15.54
N PHE A 4 -15.93 -23.52 -14.44
CA PHE A 4 -14.46 -23.45 -14.30
C PHE A 4 -13.84 -24.84 -14.18
N LEU A 5 -14.42 -25.74 -13.37
CA LEU A 5 -13.95 -27.12 -13.25
C LEU A 5 -14.15 -27.90 -14.56
N ILE A 6 -15.26 -27.67 -15.26
CA ILE A 6 -15.53 -28.25 -16.58
C ILE A 6 -14.49 -27.74 -17.57
N VAL A 7 -14.16 -26.45 -17.58
CA VAL A 7 -13.11 -25.89 -18.45
C VAL A 7 -11.73 -26.44 -18.09
N ALA A 8 -11.39 -26.57 -16.80
CA ALA A 8 -10.13 -27.15 -16.35
C ALA A 8 -10.00 -28.65 -16.69
N VAL A 9 -11.08 -29.41 -16.50
CA VAL A 9 -11.15 -30.83 -16.88
C VAL A 9 -11.15 -30.99 -18.41
N LEU A 10 -11.81 -30.10 -19.15
CA LEU A 10 -11.77 -30.11 -20.62
C LEU A 10 -10.38 -29.77 -21.15
N LEU A 11 -9.66 -28.82 -20.55
CA LEU A 11 -8.30 -28.47 -20.95
C LEU A 11 -7.30 -29.59 -20.60
N THR A 12 -7.43 -30.23 -19.45
CA THR A 12 -6.61 -31.39 -19.09
C THR A 12 -6.94 -32.62 -19.95
N ALA A 13 -8.21 -32.86 -20.25
CA ALA A 13 -8.63 -33.92 -21.17
C ALA A 13 -8.17 -33.64 -22.61
N ALA A 14 -8.24 -32.40 -23.10
CA ALA A 14 -7.77 -32.02 -24.44
C ALA A 14 -6.25 -32.16 -24.58
N THR A 15 -5.48 -31.79 -23.56
CA THR A 15 -4.02 -31.99 -23.55
C THR A 15 -3.66 -33.46 -23.52
N LEU A 16 -4.32 -34.27 -22.67
CA LEU A 16 -4.17 -35.73 -22.67
C LEU A 16 -4.56 -36.33 -24.03
N LEU A 17 -5.65 -35.88 -24.66
CA LEU A 17 -6.10 -36.35 -25.96
C LEU A 17 -5.17 -35.95 -27.11
N CYS A 18 -4.41 -34.86 -27.00
CA CYS A 18 -3.37 -34.53 -27.98
C CYS A 18 -2.10 -35.36 -27.79
N ILE A 19 -1.75 -35.68 -26.54
CA ILE A 19 -0.46 -36.31 -26.19
C ILE A 19 -0.53 -37.84 -26.22
N LEU A 20 -1.63 -38.46 -25.76
CA LEU A 20 -1.79 -39.91 -25.70
C LEU A 20 -1.82 -40.59 -27.08
N PRO A 21 -2.55 -40.11 -28.10
CA PRO A 21 -2.60 -40.77 -29.39
C PRO A 21 -1.25 -40.92 -30.10
N PRO A 22 -0.38 -39.90 -30.21
CA PRO A 22 0.94 -40.10 -30.84
C PRO A 22 1.84 -41.04 -30.02
N LEU A 23 1.73 -41.03 -28.69
CA LEU A 23 2.48 -41.93 -27.80
C LEU A 23 2.00 -43.39 -27.87
N LEU A 24 0.69 -43.61 -28.03
CA LEU A 24 0.09 -44.94 -28.16
C LEU A 24 0.18 -45.49 -29.59
N ARG A 25 0.13 -44.63 -30.62
CA ARG A 25 0.30 -45.03 -32.03
C ARG A 25 1.68 -45.58 -32.32
N GLN A 26 2.74 -44.96 -31.77
CA GLN A 26 4.11 -45.49 -31.94
C GLN A 26 4.26 -46.92 -31.42
N ARG A 27 3.56 -47.28 -30.33
CA ARG A 27 3.61 -48.65 -29.77
C ARG A 27 2.90 -49.65 -30.67
N ARG A 28 1.80 -49.24 -31.31
CA ARG A 28 1.00 -50.11 -32.21
C ARG A 28 1.66 -50.28 -33.57
N GLU A 29 2.31 -49.24 -34.08
CA GLU A 29 3.11 -49.32 -35.31
C GLU A 29 4.40 -50.13 -35.09
N GLN A 30 5.07 -50.00 -33.94
CA GLN A 30 6.22 -50.84 -33.59
C GLN A 30 5.87 -52.31 -33.31
N MET A 31 4.67 -52.59 -32.76
CA MET A 31 4.20 -53.98 -32.55
C MET A 31 3.68 -54.63 -33.84
N ASN A 32 3.16 -53.85 -34.78
CA ASN A 32 2.62 -54.37 -36.05
C ASN A 32 3.65 -54.39 -37.19
N SER A 33 4.76 -53.66 -37.06
CA SER A 33 5.92 -53.85 -37.94
C SER A 33 6.55 -55.17 -37.55
N ALA A 34 6.53 -56.18 -38.45
CA ALA A 34 7.34 -57.38 -38.28
C ALA A 34 8.76 -56.93 -37.90
N SER A 35 9.31 -57.48 -36.81
CA SER A 35 10.61 -57.00 -36.32
C SER A 35 11.61 -57.06 -37.50
N PRO A 36 12.51 -56.07 -37.66
CA PRO A 36 13.50 -56.09 -38.75
C PRO A 36 14.24 -57.43 -38.84
N GLN A 37 14.42 -58.09 -37.69
CA GLN A 37 14.97 -59.43 -37.55
C GLN A 37 14.10 -60.54 -38.19
N GLN A 38 12.76 -60.47 -38.08
CA GLN A 38 11.87 -61.43 -38.73
C GLN A 38 11.88 -61.30 -40.26
N VAL A 39 11.99 -60.07 -40.77
CA VAL A 39 12.09 -59.80 -42.22
C VAL A 39 13.43 -60.26 -42.77
N ASN A 40 14.55 -59.94 -42.10
CA ASN A 40 15.89 -60.37 -42.52
C ASN A 40 16.04 -61.90 -42.48
N LEU A 41 15.54 -62.55 -41.44
CA LEU A 41 15.62 -64.01 -41.31
C LEU A 41 14.77 -64.72 -42.38
N ALA A 42 13.63 -64.15 -42.79
CA ALA A 42 12.85 -64.67 -43.91
C ALA A 42 13.60 -64.59 -45.24
N VAL A 43 14.33 -63.50 -45.49
CA VAL A 43 15.17 -63.34 -46.70
C VAL A 43 16.32 -64.36 -46.70
N LEU A 44 16.99 -64.56 -45.56
CA LEU A 44 18.09 -65.54 -45.45
C LEU A 44 17.60 -66.99 -45.66
N ARG A 45 16.40 -67.32 -45.15
CA ARG A 45 15.75 -68.62 -45.42
C ARG A 45 15.43 -68.81 -46.90
N ALA A 46 14.99 -67.76 -47.59
CA ALA A 46 14.75 -67.81 -49.02
C ALA A 46 16.06 -68.04 -49.80
N GLN A 47 17.14 -67.36 -49.41
CA GLN A 47 18.47 -67.54 -50.03
C GLN A 47 19.04 -68.95 -49.84
N MET A 48 18.84 -69.58 -48.67
CA MET A 48 19.21 -71.00 -48.48
C MET A 48 18.45 -71.92 -49.44
N LYS A 49 17.16 -71.66 -49.64
CA LYS A 49 16.33 -72.47 -50.52
C LYS A 49 16.75 -72.33 -51.98
N GLU A 50 17.11 -71.13 -52.40
CA GLU A 50 17.62 -70.85 -53.75
C GLU A 50 18.95 -71.57 -54.03
N LEU A 51 19.91 -71.50 -53.09
CA LEU A 51 21.19 -72.20 -53.22
C LEU A 51 21.03 -73.72 -53.36
N GLU A 52 20.06 -74.30 -52.66
CA GLU A 52 19.76 -75.73 -52.74
C GLU A 52 19.10 -76.09 -54.08
N ILE A 53 18.25 -75.23 -54.63
CA ILE A 53 17.66 -75.38 -55.96
C ILE A 53 18.77 -75.32 -57.04
N ASP A 54 19.70 -74.37 -56.95
CA ASP A 54 20.83 -74.26 -57.88
C ASP A 54 21.76 -75.47 -57.82
N ARG A 55 21.96 -76.05 -56.64
CA ARG A 55 22.71 -77.30 -56.49
C ARG A 55 21.98 -78.47 -57.17
N GLN A 56 20.66 -78.55 -57.03
CA GLN A 56 19.84 -79.60 -57.64
C GLN A 56 19.77 -79.47 -59.17
N ASN A 57 19.74 -78.23 -59.68
CA ASN A 57 19.72 -77.92 -61.11
C ASN A 57 21.11 -78.05 -61.76
N GLY A 58 22.16 -78.34 -61.00
CA GLY A 58 23.52 -78.50 -61.48
C GLY A 58 24.21 -77.19 -61.88
N THR A 59 23.58 -76.04 -61.64
CA THR A 59 24.15 -74.71 -61.87
C THR A 59 25.25 -74.38 -60.86
N LEU A 60 25.22 -74.97 -59.67
CA LEU A 60 26.22 -74.74 -58.62
C LEU A 60 26.99 -76.03 -58.24
N PRO A 61 28.32 -76.07 -58.43
CA PRO A 61 29.15 -77.20 -58.02
C PRO A 61 29.08 -77.47 -56.51
N PRO A 62 29.18 -78.74 -56.05
CA PRO A 62 29.04 -79.08 -54.62
C PRO A 62 29.99 -78.36 -53.67
N PHE A 63 31.20 -78.04 -54.12
CA PHE A 63 32.19 -77.31 -53.31
C PHE A 63 31.81 -75.83 -53.15
N ALA A 64 31.26 -75.21 -54.18
CA ALA A 64 30.82 -73.81 -54.17
C ALA A 64 29.58 -73.64 -53.29
N HIS A 65 28.65 -74.60 -53.34
CA HIS A 65 27.49 -74.65 -52.45
C HIS A 65 27.89 -74.68 -50.97
N ARG A 66 28.85 -75.54 -50.60
CA ARG A 66 29.35 -75.63 -49.21
C ARG A 66 30.08 -74.37 -48.73
N ALA A 67 30.67 -73.60 -49.65
CA ALA A 67 31.30 -72.32 -49.31
C ALA A 67 30.23 -71.23 -49.09
N ALA A 68 29.23 -71.16 -49.98
CA ALA A 68 28.12 -70.22 -49.87
C ALA A 68 27.27 -70.44 -48.61
N LEU A 69 27.00 -71.69 -48.23
CA LEU A 69 26.29 -72.01 -46.99
C LEU A 69 27.03 -71.53 -45.74
N ARG A 70 28.36 -71.73 -45.68
CA ARG A 70 29.16 -71.30 -44.52
C ARG A 70 29.18 -69.78 -44.35
N GLU A 71 29.24 -69.03 -45.44
CA GLU A 71 29.14 -67.56 -45.41
C GLU A 71 27.76 -67.11 -44.91
N LEU A 72 26.69 -67.78 -45.35
CA LEU A 72 25.34 -67.47 -44.93
C LEU A 72 25.10 -67.80 -43.44
N GLU A 73 25.59 -68.95 -42.97
CA GLU A 73 25.57 -69.33 -41.54
C GLU A 73 26.31 -68.30 -40.68
N ARG A 74 27.46 -67.79 -41.16
CA ARG A 74 28.21 -66.73 -40.48
C ARG A 74 27.40 -65.44 -40.37
N ARG A 75 26.72 -65.04 -41.44
CA ARG A 75 25.83 -63.86 -41.45
C ARG A 75 24.64 -64.02 -40.52
N VAL A 76 24.02 -65.20 -40.49
CA VAL A 76 22.94 -65.53 -39.54
C VAL A 76 23.44 -65.40 -38.11
N ALA A 77 24.64 -65.92 -37.82
CA ALA A 77 25.26 -65.83 -36.50
C ALA A 77 25.60 -64.38 -36.11
N GLU A 78 26.11 -63.58 -37.04
CA GLU A 78 26.39 -62.15 -36.84
C GLU A 78 25.09 -61.36 -36.58
N GLU A 79 24.02 -61.60 -37.34
CA GLU A 79 22.72 -60.92 -37.14
C GLU A 79 21.99 -61.37 -35.85
N THR A 80 22.21 -62.60 -35.39
CA THR A 80 21.65 -63.08 -34.11
C THR A 80 22.48 -62.66 -32.89
N GLN A 81 23.80 -62.48 -33.03
CA GLN A 81 24.67 -61.96 -31.97
C GLN A 81 24.66 -60.43 -31.87
N ALA A 82 24.29 -59.70 -32.92
CA ALA A 82 24.04 -58.26 -32.89
C ALA A 82 22.78 -57.87 -32.08
N ASN A 83 22.49 -58.61 -31.01
CA ASN A 83 21.56 -58.25 -29.97
C ASN A 83 22.35 -57.74 -28.76
N PRO A 84 22.68 -56.43 -28.67
CA PRO A 84 22.67 -55.83 -27.35
C PRO A 84 21.21 -55.92 -26.92
N ALA A 85 20.89 -56.95 -26.13
CA ALA A 85 19.64 -57.05 -25.39
C ALA A 85 19.33 -55.65 -24.88
N SER A 86 18.27 -55.04 -25.41
CA SER A 86 17.75 -53.72 -25.10
C SER A 86 18.71 -52.92 -24.22
N GLN A 87 19.64 -52.16 -24.82
CA GLN A 87 20.20 -51.03 -24.10
C GLN A 87 19.01 -50.20 -23.68
N ALA A 88 18.63 -50.33 -22.42
CA ALA A 88 17.56 -49.58 -21.81
C ALA A 88 17.95 -48.12 -21.98
N MET A 89 17.32 -47.41 -22.93
CA MET A 89 17.44 -45.97 -22.95
C MET A 89 16.94 -45.45 -21.59
N PRO A 90 17.78 -44.76 -20.80
CA PRO A 90 17.33 -44.03 -19.63
C PRO A 90 16.54 -42.80 -20.13
N PRO A 91 15.73 -42.18 -19.28
CA PRO A 91 14.32 -42.43 -19.48
C PRO A 91 13.65 -41.17 -20.01
N GLN A 92 13.76 -40.87 -21.30
CA GLN A 92 13.01 -39.73 -21.87
C GLN A 92 11.49 -39.90 -21.72
N ARG A 93 11.04 -41.15 -21.63
CA ARG A 93 9.65 -41.51 -21.29
C ARG A 93 9.33 -41.30 -19.82
N TRP A 94 10.26 -41.57 -18.90
CA TRP A 94 10.01 -41.26 -17.49
C TRP A 94 10.19 -39.78 -17.21
N THR A 95 11.07 -39.04 -17.89
CA THR A 95 11.12 -37.59 -17.74
C THR A 95 9.86 -36.98 -18.31
N ALA A 96 9.33 -37.45 -19.46
CA ALA A 96 8.04 -37.00 -19.97
C ALA A 96 6.86 -37.38 -19.05
N LEU A 97 6.87 -38.59 -18.46
CA LEU A 97 5.85 -39.04 -17.52
C LEU A 97 5.94 -38.28 -16.18
N LEU A 98 7.15 -38.08 -15.67
CA LEU A 98 7.45 -37.38 -14.43
C LEU A 98 7.18 -35.90 -14.61
N LEU A 99 7.48 -35.28 -15.75
CA LEU A 99 7.10 -33.91 -16.04
C LEU A 99 5.58 -33.78 -16.26
N SER A 100 4.95 -34.71 -16.98
CA SER A 100 3.50 -34.81 -17.16
C SER A 100 2.74 -34.95 -15.83
N LEU A 101 3.33 -35.62 -14.84
CA LEU A 101 2.73 -35.82 -13.53
C LEU A 101 3.14 -34.73 -12.52
N ALA A 102 4.40 -34.28 -12.54
CA ALA A 102 4.95 -33.27 -11.63
C ALA A 102 4.46 -31.86 -11.96
N LEU A 103 4.16 -31.55 -13.22
CA LEU A 103 3.62 -30.25 -13.59
C LEU A 103 2.20 -30.03 -13.01
N PRO A 104 1.22 -30.96 -13.16
CA PRO A 104 -0.08 -30.82 -12.51
C PRO A 104 -0.02 -31.00 -10.99
N LEU A 105 0.84 -31.88 -10.45
CA LEU A 105 1.04 -31.99 -8.99
C LEU A 105 1.67 -30.73 -8.41
N GLY A 106 2.65 -30.16 -9.11
CA GLY A 106 3.31 -28.91 -8.74
C GLY A 106 2.33 -27.74 -8.81
N ALA A 107 1.53 -27.65 -9.89
CA ALA A 107 0.46 -26.67 -10.00
C ALA A 107 -0.60 -26.83 -8.89
N ALA A 108 -0.97 -28.07 -8.54
CA ALA A 108 -1.86 -28.35 -7.42
C ALA A 108 -1.23 -27.92 -6.07
N ALA A 109 0.03 -28.27 -5.82
CA ALA A 109 0.73 -27.88 -4.59
C ALA A 109 0.89 -26.35 -4.47
N LEU A 110 1.24 -25.66 -5.56
CA LEU A 110 1.30 -24.20 -5.62
C LEU A 110 -0.08 -23.58 -5.44
N TYR A 111 -1.13 -24.21 -5.95
CA TYR A 111 -2.52 -23.82 -5.69
C TYR A 111 -2.94 -24.07 -4.22
N PHE A 112 -2.44 -25.10 -3.55
CA PHE A 112 -2.66 -25.31 -2.12
C PHE A 112 -1.86 -24.34 -1.24
N GLN A 113 -0.70 -23.86 -1.71
CA GLN A 113 0.20 -22.98 -0.95
C GLN A 113 -0.08 -21.48 -1.16
N VAL A 114 -0.45 -21.08 -2.39
CA VAL A 114 -0.72 -19.69 -2.79
C VAL A 114 -2.21 -19.46 -3.06
N GLY A 115 -2.93 -20.46 -3.55
CA GLY A 115 -4.37 -20.42 -3.75
C GLY A 115 -5.13 -20.68 -2.46
N ARG A 116 -6.41 -20.30 -2.44
CA ARG A 116 -7.35 -20.63 -1.36
C ARG A 116 -8.14 -21.88 -1.77
N PRO A 117 -7.70 -23.11 -1.46
CA PRO A 117 -8.45 -24.34 -1.81
C PRO A 117 -9.85 -24.36 -1.19
N ALA A 118 -10.02 -23.65 -0.06
CA ALA A 118 -11.31 -23.47 0.60
C ALA A 118 -12.30 -22.55 -0.16
N ALA A 119 -11.85 -21.77 -1.14
CA ALA A 119 -12.75 -21.02 -2.03
C ALA A 119 -13.28 -21.86 -3.21
N ALA A 120 -12.76 -23.08 -3.39
CA ALA A 120 -13.13 -24.02 -4.44
C ALA A 120 -14.05 -25.15 -3.93
N LEU A 121 -14.25 -25.26 -2.61
CA LEU A 121 -15.34 -26.04 -2.04
C LEU A 121 -16.63 -25.22 -2.20
N PRO A 122 -17.74 -25.83 -2.66
CA PRO A 122 -19.00 -25.12 -2.74
C PRO A 122 -19.47 -24.81 -1.32
N ALA A 123 -19.18 -23.61 -0.83
CA ALA A 123 -19.81 -23.05 0.34
C ALA A 123 -21.33 -23.11 0.12
N THR A 124 -22.01 -23.89 0.94
CA THR A 124 -23.46 -23.92 0.97
C THR A 124 -23.98 -22.53 1.32
N PRO A 125 -24.88 -21.95 0.50
CA PRO A 125 -25.43 -20.62 0.77
C PRO A 125 -26.20 -20.64 2.10
N PRO A 126 -26.21 -19.53 2.86
CA PRO A 126 -27.05 -19.42 4.05
C PRO A 126 -28.53 -19.60 3.65
N PRO A 127 -29.37 -20.24 4.49
CA PRO A 127 -30.80 -20.28 4.26
C PRO A 127 -31.34 -18.86 4.46
N THR A 128 -31.60 -18.17 3.36
CA THR A 128 -32.69 -17.20 3.32
C THR A 128 -33.73 -17.75 2.37
N ALA A 129 -34.63 -18.55 2.90
CA ALA A 129 -35.72 -17.95 3.64
C ALA A 129 -36.13 -18.97 4.72
N VAL A 130 -37.32 -18.97 5.29
CA VAL A 130 -38.28 -19.91 4.70
C VAL A 130 -37.59 -20.94 3.77
N GLN A 131 -37.45 -22.17 4.26
CA GLN A 131 -37.09 -23.44 3.58
C GLN A 131 -35.64 -23.97 3.69
N GLN A 132 -35.46 -24.76 4.76
CA GLN A 132 -34.97 -26.16 4.74
C GLN A 132 -33.76 -26.54 3.86
N GLY A 133 -32.64 -26.87 4.54
CA GLY A 133 -31.54 -27.71 4.05
C GLY A 133 -30.18 -27.01 3.98
N HIS A 134 -29.08 -27.76 4.20
CA HIS A 134 -27.63 -27.45 4.05
C HIS A 134 -26.91 -27.00 5.35
N ALA A 135 -26.13 -27.82 6.08
CA ALA A 135 -24.91 -28.62 5.80
C ALA A 135 -23.60 -27.88 6.20
N ASP A 136 -22.94 -28.49 7.19
CA ASP A 136 -21.62 -28.31 7.81
C ASP A 136 -20.49 -28.03 6.79
N ASP A 137 -19.67 -26.99 6.99
CA ASP A 137 -18.50 -26.69 6.13
C ASP A 137 -17.27 -26.29 6.97
N GLY A 138 -16.28 -27.19 6.99
CA GLY A 138 -15.19 -27.28 7.98
C GLY A 138 -13.96 -26.42 7.71
N GLY A 139 -14.10 -25.09 7.72
CA GLY A 139 -12.98 -24.15 7.91
C GLY A 139 -12.96 -23.63 9.36
N PRO A 140 -11.78 -23.33 9.96
CA PRO A 140 -11.77 -22.70 11.27
C PRO A 140 -12.41 -21.31 11.14
N ASP A 141 -13.46 -21.06 11.93
CA ASP A 141 -14.13 -19.77 11.98
C ASP A 141 -13.09 -18.70 12.38
N MET A 142 -12.70 -17.86 11.43
CA MET A 142 -11.71 -16.80 11.64
C MET A 142 -12.15 -15.85 12.74
N ASN A 143 -13.46 -15.65 12.95
CA ASN A 143 -13.93 -14.87 14.07
C ASN A 143 -13.67 -15.59 15.39
N ALA A 144 -13.95 -16.89 15.48
CA ALA A 144 -13.65 -17.70 16.66
C ALA A 144 -12.15 -17.75 16.96
N LEU A 145 -11.29 -17.88 15.94
CA LEU A 145 -9.83 -17.83 16.11
C LEU A 145 -9.34 -16.48 16.66
N VAL A 146 -9.83 -15.38 16.10
CA VAL A 146 -9.49 -14.03 16.56
C VAL A 146 -10.02 -13.77 17.97
N GLN A 147 -11.21 -14.26 18.30
CA GLN A 147 -11.75 -14.20 19.66
C GLN A 147 -10.90 -15.00 20.65
N GLY A 148 -10.50 -16.23 20.30
CA GLY A 148 -9.63 -17.05 21.14
C GLY A 148 -8.27 -16.38 21.38
N LEU A 149 -7.69 -15.75 20.34
CA LEU A 149 -6.48 -14.95 20.47
C LEU A 149 -6.69 -13.75 21.41
N ALA A 150 -7.79 -13.02 21.24
CA ALA A 150 -8.12 -11.87 22.08
C ALA A 150 -8.25 -12.26 23.56
N GLU A 151 -8.92 -13.37 23.88
CA GLU A 151 -9.06 -13.85 25.25
C GLU A 151 -7.71 -14.27 25.84
N ARG A 152 -6.89 -14.99 25.08
CA ARG A 152 -5.53 -15.35 25.52
C ARG A 152 -4.69 -14.11 25.87
N LEU A 153 -4.78 -13.06 25.06
CA LEU A 153 -4.04 -11.82 25.25
C LEU A 153 -4.54 -10.97 26.43
N ARG A 154 -5.78 -11.16 26.88
CA ARG A 154 -6.25 -10.53 28.14
C ARG A 154 -5.46 -11.00 29.36
N HIS A 155 -4.99 -12.25 29.33
CA HIS A 155 -4.16 -12.85 30.37
C HIS A 155 -2.65 -12.67 30.11
N LYS A 156 -2.22 -12.57 28.84
CA LYS A 156 -0.84 -12.29 28.44
C LYS A 156 -0.69 -10.88 27.87
N ARG A 157 -0.79 -9.88 28.75
CA ARG A 157 -0.89 -8.46 28.34
C ARG A 157 0.39 -7.88 27.74
N GLU A 158 1.53 -8.50 27.96
CA GLU A 158 2.86 -8.02 27.50
C GLU A 158 3.29 -8.63 26.16
N ASP A 159 2.48 -9.51 25.55
CA ASP A 159 2.77 -10.17 24.28
C ASP A 159 2.54 -9.22 23.09
N ALA A 160 3.57 -8.42 22.76
CA ALA A 160 3.52 -7.43 21.68
C ALA A 160 3.21 -8.08 20.30
N ASP A 161 3.87 -9.18 19.97
CA ASP A 161 3.64 -9.89 18.69
C ASP A 161 2.19 -10.39 18.58
N GLY A 162 1.65 -10.92 19.67
CA GLY A 162 0.26 -11.34 19.73
C GLY A 162 -0.71 -10.17 19.55
N TRP A 163 -0.47 -9.02 20.19
CA TRP A 163 -1.28 -7.81 20.00
C TRP A 163 -1.21 -7.29 18.56
N GLN A 164 -0.03 -7.33 17.93
CA GLN A 164 0.14 -6.97 16.52
C GLN A 164 -0.65 -7.88 15.58
N MET A 165 -0.57 -9.20 15.79
CA MET A 165 -1.34 -10.18 15.03
C MET A 165 -2.85 -9.97 15.22
N LEU A 166 -3.29 -9.68 16.44
CA LEU A 166 -4.69 -9.40 16.75
C LEU A 166 -5.18 -8.13 16.01
N ALA A 167 -4.41 -7.05 16.07
CA ALA A 167 -4.74 -5.77 15.43
C ALA A 167 -4.83 -5.90 13.90
N ARG A 168 -3.88 -6.60 13.28
CA ARG A 168 -3.88 -6.90 11.84
C ARG A 168 -5.06 -7.79 11.44
N SER A 169 -5.39 -8.78 12.27
CA SER A 169 -6.54 -9.66 12.03
C SER A 169 -7.87 -8.89 12.10
N TYR A 170 -8.04 -8.02 13.09
CA TYR A 170 -9.21 -7.14 13.15
C TYR A 170 -9.29 -6.20 11.94
N SER A 171 -8.17 -5.63 11.51
CA SER A 171 -8.12 -4.77 10.32
C SER A 171 -8.54 -5.53 9.06
N ALA A 172 -8.04 -6.76 8.88
CA ALA A 172 -8.38 -7.62 7.75
C ALA A 172 -9.86 -8.04 7.72
N LEU A 173 -10.49 -8.14 8.90
CA LEU A 173 -11.92 -8.40 9.05
C LEU A 173 -12.80 -7.15 8.94
N GLY A 174 -12.22 -5.96 8.69
CA GLY A 174 -12.95 -4.68 8.65
C GLY A 174 -13.40 -4.17 10.02
N ARG A 175 -12.92 -4.78 11.11
CA ARG A 175 -13.26 -4.44 12.50
C ARG A 175 -12.30 -3.37 13.02
N TYR A 176 -12.35 -2.19 12.39
CA TYR A 176 -11.34 -1.15 12.59
C TYR A 176 -11.33 -0.57 14.01
N ARG A 177 -12.48 -0.51 14.69
CA ARG A 177 -12.55 -0.04 16.09
C ARG A 177 -11.79 -0.96 17.03
N GLU A 178 -11.96 -2.27 16.88
CA GLU A 178 -11.23 -3.26 17.67
C GLU A 178 -9.75 -3.32 17.29
N ALA A 179 -9.43 -3.16 16.00
CA ALA A 179 -8.05 -3.02 15.53
C ALA A 179 -7.35 -1.83 16.21
N ALA A 180 -8.00 -0.67 16.24
CA ALA A 180 -7.48 0.52 16.90
C ALA A 180 -7.26 0.31 18.41
N GLN A 181 -8.13 -0.44 19.10
CA GLN A 181 -7.93 -0.80 20.51
C GLN A 181 -6.71 -1.71 20.70
N ALA A 182 -6.53 -2.71 19.84
CA ALA A 182 -5.37 -3.61 19.89
C ALA A 182 -4.06 -2.86 19.58
N TYR A 183 -4.05 -1.98 18.57
CA TYR A 183 -2.91 -1.10 18.27
C TYR A 183 -2.62 -0.09 19.38
N SER A 184 -3.66 0.42 20.06
CA SER A 184 -3.47 1.27 21.25
C SER A 184 -2.69 0.51 22.33
N ARG A 185 -3.00 -0.77 22.55
CA ARG A 185 -2.21 -1.61 23.46
C ARG A 185 -0.80 -1.87 22.95
N LEU A 186 -0.64 -2.17 21.67
CA LEU A 186 0.68 -2.37 21.09
C LEU A 186 1.56 -1.12 21.25
N ASN A 187 1.01 0.07 21.04
CA ASN A 187 1.69 1.35 21.24
C ASN A 187 2.05 1.62 22.72
N THR A 188 1.36 1.01 23.69
CA THR A 188 1.82 1.07 25.10
C THR A 188 3.03 0.19 25.38
N LEU A 189 3.21 -0.90 24.61
CA LEU A 189 4.36 -1.81 24.72
C LEU A 189 5.54 -1.30 23.89
N LEU A 190 5.25 -0.73 22.71
CA LEU A 190 6.21 -0.24 21.72
C LEU A 190 5.92 1.23 21.36
N PRO A 191 6.13 2.19 22.28
CA PRO A 191 5.72 3.59 22.09
C PRO A 191 6.54 4.38 21.06
N ASN A 192 7.70 3.87 20.66
CA ASN A 192 8.64 4.50 19.73
C ASN A 192 8.87 3.66 18.48
N ASP A 193 7.89 2.82 18.12
CA ASP A 193 7.93 2.04 16.89
C ASP A 193 7.10 2.74 15.80
N ALA A 194 7.75 3.11 14.69
CA ALA A 194 7.13 3.88 13.62
C ALA A 194 6.05 3.08 12.87
N ASP A 195 6.24 1.77 12.68
CA ASP A 195 5.27 0.89 12.04
C ASP A 195 4.00 0.79 12.90
N VAL A 196 4.16 0.57 14.22
CA VAL A 196 3.04 0.53 15.16
C VAL A 196 2.25 1.83 15.17
N LEU A 197 2.95 2.98 15.18
CA LEU A 197 2.30 4.29 15.18
C LEU A 197 1.56 4.56 13.87
N ALA A 198 2.14 4.20 12.73
CA ALA A 198 1.51 4.36 11.42
C ALA A 198 0.30 3.43 11.24
N ASP A 199 0.41 2.17 11.62
CA ASP A 199 -0.68 1.19 11.60
C ASP A 199 -1.81 1.58 12.57
N TYR A 200 -1.47 2.14 13.74
CA TYR A 200 -2.47 2.63 14.68
C TYR A 200 -3.25 3.83 14.11
N ALA A 201 -2.56 4.77 13.48
CA ALA A 201 -3.20 5.92 12.84
C ALA A 201 -4.15 5.48 11.71
N ASP A 202 -3.71 4.52 10.89
CA ASP A 202 -4.50 3.93 9.80
C ASP A 202 -5.78 3.25 10.31
N ALA A 203 -5.65 2.45 11.37
CA ALA A 203 -6.80 1.78 12.00
C ALA A 203 -7.79 2.77 12.62
N LEU A 204 -7.30 3.84 13.27
CA LEU A 204 -8.17 4.90 13.80
C LEU A 204 -8.90 5.64 12.68
N ALA A 205 -8.19 6.04 11.63
CA ALA A 205 -8.80 6.72 10.50
C ALA A 205 -9.86 5.83 9.83
N SER A 206 -9.57 4.55 9.65
CA SER A 206 -10.52 3.57 9.10
C SER A 206 -11.76 3.36 9.98
N ALA A 207 -11.62 3.51 11.30
CA ALA A 207 -12.74 3.45 12.24
C ALA A 207 -13.64 4.71 12.23
N GLU A 208 -13.13 5.82 11.68
CA GLU A 208 -13.79 7.13 11.60
C GLU A 208 -14.01 7.59 10.15
N ASP A 209 -14.34 6.66 9.25
CA ASP A 209 -14.67 6.94 7.83
C ASP A 209 -13.54 7.66 7.06
N GLY A 210 -12.29 7.36 7.38
CA GLY A 210 -11.10 7.95 6.76
C GLY A 210 -10.68 9.30 7.31
N LYS A 211 -11.27 9.76 8.43
CA LYS A 211 -10.86 11.01 9.07
C LYS A 211 -9.46 10.88 9.68
N LEU A 212 -8.53 11.67 9.17
CA LEU A 212 -7.15 11.70 9.66
C LEU A 212 -6.90 12.80 10.70
N ALA A 213 -7.82 13.76 10.85
CA ALA A 213 -7.65 14.89 11.76
C ALA A 213 -7.63 14.43 13.24
N GLY A 214 -6.84 15.12 14.07
CA GLY A 214 -6.83 14.90 15.52
C GLY A 214 -5.82 13.86 15.99
N GLN A 215 -6.27 12.72 16.52
CA GLN A 215 -5.36 11.69 17.04
C GLN A 215 -4.53 10.97 15.96
N PRO A 216 -5.10 10.54 14.81
CA PRO A 216 -4.32 9.88 13.75
C PRO A 216 -3.17 10.75 13.25
N GLU A 217 -3.42 12.04 12.98
CA GLU A 217 -2.40 12.99 12.55
C GLU A 217 -1.24 13.14 13.56
N ARG A 218 -1.53 13.15 14.87
CA ARG A 218 -0.48 13.18 15.91
C ARG A 218 0.36 11.91 15.92
N LEU A 219 -0.24 10.74 15.69
CA LEU A 219 0.48 9.47 15.58
C LEU A 219 1.36 9.43 14.32
N ILE A 220 0.84 9.90 13.19
CA ILE A 220 1.59 10.01 11.93
C ILE A 220 2.80 10.93 12.10
N ALA A 221 2.62 12.10 12.73
CA ALA A 221 3.72 13.02 12.98
C ALA A 221 4.81 12.41 13.88
N ARG A 222 4.42 11.63 14.91
CA ARG A 222 5.37 10.90 15.74
C ARG A 222 6.09 9.80 14.97
N ALA A 223 5.38 9.04 14.12
CA ALA A 223 5.99 8.02 13.27
C ALA A 223 7.04 8.62 12.34
N LEU A 224 6.74 9.74 11.69
CA LEU A 224 7.68 10.46 10.81
C LEU A 224 8.84 11.13 11.55
N ALA A 225 8.67 11.47 12.83
CA ALA A 225 9.77 11.96 13.66
C ALA A 225 10.76 10.83 14.01
N ILE A 226 10.29 9.59 14.10
CA ILE A 226 11.12 8.40 14.37
C ILE A 226 11.77 7.89 13.08
N ASP A 227 10.97 7.71 12.03
CA ASP A 227 11.43 7.34 10.69
C ASP A 227 10.85 8.28 9.63
N PRO A 228 11.62 9.29 9.18
CA PRO A 228 11.21 10.23 8.14
C PRO A 228 10.93 9.59 6.77
N LYS A 229 11.38 8.35 6.53
CA LYS A 229 11.22 7.63 5.26
C LYS A 229 10.10 6.60 5.30
N HIS A 230 9.37 6.52 6.41
CA HIS A 230 8.34 5.52 6.62
C HIS A 230 7.20 5.66 5.60
N VAL A 231 7.09 4.68 4.69
CA VAL A 231 6.19 4.74 3.53
C VAL A 231 4.73 4.99 3.93
N LYS A 232 4.17 4.17 4.83
CA LYS A 232 2.77 4.36 5.26
C LYS A 232 2.53 5.73 5.92
N ALA A 233 3.41 6.16 6.81
CA ALA A 233 3.28 7.45 7.49
C ALA A 233 3.37 8.64 6.52
N LEU A 234 4.26 8.58 5.53
CA LEU A 234 4.33 9.59 4.45
C LEU A 234 3.04 9.63 3.63
N ALA A 235 2.51 8.45 3.26
CA ALA A 235 1.26 8.35 2.51
C ALA A 235 0.08 8.97 3.28
N LEU A 236 -0.08 8.59 4.55
CA LEU A 236 -1.15 9.10 5.41
C LEU A 236 -0.97 10.59 5.73
N SER A 237 0.28 11.06 5.90
CA SER A 237 0.58 12.48 6.12
C SER A 237 0.18 13.33 4.91
N GLY A 238 0.48 12.86 3.70
CA GLY A 238 0.05 13.52 2.47
C GLY A 238 -1.48 13.56 2.34
N SER A 239 -2.17 12.46 2.67
CA SER A 239 -3.63 12.40 2.66
C SER A 239 -4.27 13.33 3.70
N ALA A 240 -3.70 13.39 4.91
CA ALA A 240 -4.15 14.31 5.96
C ALA A 240 -3.97 15.77 5.51
N ALA A 241 -2.82 16.08 4.90
CA ALA A 241 -2.54 17.40 4.34
C ALA A 241 -3.50 17.80 3.23
N PHE A 242 -3.81 16.87 2.33
CA PHE A 242 -4.76 17.11 1.26
C PHE A 242 -6.17 17.37 1.81
N ALA A 243 -6.61 16.60 2.82
CA ALA A 243 -7.91 16.75 3.44
C ALA A 243 -8.10 18.13 4.12
N ARG A 244 -7.03 18.72 4.65
CA ARG A 244 -7.03 20.08 5.23
C ARG A 244 -6.71 21.19 4.21
N ALA A 245 -6.74 20.89 2.92
CA ALA A 245 -6.41 21.79 1.82
C ALA A 245 -4.96 22.34 1.82
N ASP A 246 -4.06 21.69 2.55
CA ASP A 246 -2.63 21.98 2.56
C ASP A 246 -1.94 21.21 1.42
N PHE A 247 -2.26 21.61 0.19
CA PHE A 247 -1.85 20.90 -1.02
C PHE A 247 -0.33 20.92 -1.23
N ALA A 248 0.37 21.96 -0.75
CA ALA A 248 1.82 22.06 -0.82
C ALA A 248 2.50 20.99 0.04
N VAL A 249 2.03 20.79 1.27
CA VAL A 249 2.54 19.71 2.12
C VAL A 249 2.12 18.35 1.56
N ALA A 250 0.89 18.19 1.07
CA ALA A 250 0.43 16.94 0.48
C ALA A 250 1.32 16.47 -0.67
N ALA A 251 1.57 17.34 -1.65
CA ALA A 251 2.45 17.05 -2.77
C ALA A 251 3.87 16.68 -2.31
N ARG A 252 4.43 17.44 -1.36
CA ARG A 252 5.78 17.17 -0.83
C ARG A 252 5.91 15.82 -0.16
N GLN A 253 4.95 15.43 0.67
CA GLN A 253 4.99 14.15 1.40
C GLN A 253 4.88 12.95 0.44
N TRP A 254 3.95 13.02 -0.51
CA TRP A 254 3.81 11.97 -1.53
C TRP A 254 5.01 11.90 -2.49
N GLN A 255 5.61 13.05 -2.83
CA GLN A 255 6.85 13.10 -3.61
C GLN A 255 8.00 12.41 -2.88
N ALA A 256 8.13 12.62 -1.56
CA ALA A 256 9.15 12.00 -0.73
C ALA A 256 8.98 10.48 -0.60
N LEU A 257 7.76 9.97 -0.79
CA LEU A 257 7.43 8.55 -0.74
C LEU A 257 7.80 7.78 -2.02
N LEU A 258 7.68 8.40 -3.20
CA LEU A 258 7.88 7.73 -4.50
C LEU A 258 9.20 6.96 -4.65
N PRO A 259 10.35 7.41 -4.11
CA PRO A 259 11.60 6.65 -4.20
C PRO A 259 11.58 5.29 -3.48
N PHE A 260 10.65 5.09 -2.53
CA PHE A 260 10.57 3.90 -1.67
C PHE A 260 9.50 2.90 -2.12
N VAL A 261 8.86 3.14 -3.27
CA VAL A 261 7.77 2.33 -3.80
C VAL A 261 8.14 1.83 -5.21
N PRO A 262 7.78 0.59 -5.59
CA PRO A 262 7.94 0.12 -6.97
C PRO A 262 7.19 1.03 -7.95
N GLN A 263 7.90 1.60 -8.92
CA GLN A 263 7.38 2.65 -9.83
C GLN A 263 6.20 2.18 -10.69
N ASP A 264 6.14 0.88 -11.00
CA ASP A 264 5.11 0.22 -11.81
C ASP A 264 3.96 -0.36 -10.97
N SER A 265 3.88 -0.03 -9.68
CA SER A 265 2.79 -0.49 -8.82
C SER A 265 1.56 0.43 -8.90
N PRO A 266 0.34 -0.11 -8.70
CA PRO A 266 -0.88 0.70 -8.59
C PRO A 266 -0.80 1.77 -7.49
N PHE A 267 -0.01 1.52 -6.43
CA PHE A 267 0.21 2.46 -5.35
C PHE A 267 1.09 3.65 -5.78
N ALA A 268 2.11 3.42 -6.61
CA ALA A 268 2.90 4.52 -7.19
C ALA A 268 2.06 5.34 -8.17
N GLU A 269 1.19 4.71 -8.96
CA GLU A 269 0.25 5.41 -9.84
C GLU A 269 -0.74 6.29 -9.07
N SER A 270 -1.37 5.76 -8.02
CA SER A 270 -2.29 6.53 -7.19
C SER A 270 -1.59 7.68 -6.45
N THR A 271 -0.36 7.47 -6.00
CA THR A 271 0.48 8.51 -5.40
C THR A 271 0.78 9.62 -6.41
N ARG A 272 1.20 9.28 -7.63
CA ARG A 272 1.44 10.26 -8.71
C ARG A 272 0.18 11.05 -9.06
N ALA A 273 -0.98 10.38 -9.12
CA ALA A 273 -2.26 11.04 -9.32
C ALA A 273 -2.62 12.01 -8.17
N GLY A 274 -2.36 11.62 -6.92
CA GLY A 274 -2.54 12.47 -5.75
C GLY A 274 -1.65 13.73 -5.79
N ILE A 275 -0.38 13.58 -6.19
CA ILE A 275 0.54 14.70 -6.39
C ILE A 275 0.01 15.66 -7.46
N ALA A 276 -0.38 15.13 -8.63
CA ALA A 276 -0.92 15.94 -9.71
C ALA A 276 -2.21 16.67 -9.29
N ALA A 277 -3.10 16.00 -8.55
CA ALA A 277 -4.31 16.62 -8.00
C ALA A 277 -3.99 17.74 -7.01
N ALA A 278 -3.00 17.55 -6.13
CA ALA A 278 -2.56 18.57 -5.20
C ALA A 278 -1.95 19.77 -5.93
N GLN A 279 -1.12 19.55 -6.95
CA GLN A 279 -0.54 20.60 -7.79
C GLN A 279 -1.61 21.38 -8.56
N ALA A 280 -2.57 20.69 -9.19
CA ALA A 280 -3.68 21.35 -9.86
C ALA A 280 -4.51 22.21 -8.89
N ARG A 281 -4.67 21.76 -7.64
CA ARG A 281 -5.34 22.56 -6.59
C ARG A 281 -4.51 23.75 -6.13
N LEU A 282 -3.17 23.68 -6.16
CA LEU A 282 -2.29 24.83 -5.91
C LEU A 282 -2.35 25.87 -7.04
N GLU A 283 -2.46 25.41 -8.28
CA GLU A 283 -2.56 26.27 -9.48
C GLU A 283 -3.97 26.89 -9.60
N SER A 284 -5.00 26.14 -9.22
CA SER A 284 -6.40 26.59 -9.23
C SER A 284 -6.80 27.34 -7.97
N ALA A 285 -6.03 27.20 -6.89
CA ALA A 285 -6.15 28.09 -5.74
C ALA A 285 -5.60 29.46 -6.16
N PRO A 286 -6.31 30.58 -5.89
CA PRO A 286 -5.68 31.89 -5.98
C PRO A 286 -4.47 31.85 -5.04
N VAL A 287 -3.28 31.93 -5.64
CA VAL A 287 -1.98 31.58 -5.07
C VAL A 287 -1.86 32.01 -3.60
N GLN A 288 -2.04 31.05 -2.68
CA GLN A 288 -1.65 31.17 -1.29
C GLN A 288 -0.70 30.00 -0.97
N GLY A 289 0.61 30.29 -0.98
CA GLY A 289 1.61 29.49 -0.27
C GLY A 289 2.89 29.12 -1.02
N GLY A 290 3.94 29.95 -0.88
CA GLY A 290 5.24 29.43 -0.44
C GLY A 290 6.40 29.30 -1.44
N ALA A 291 6.95 30.42 -1.91
CA ALA A 291 8.39 30.56 -2.08
C ALA A 291 8.78 32.01 -1.75
N ALA A 292 9.87 32.18 -1.00
CA ALA A 292 10.44 33.48 -0.72
C ALA A 292 10.90 34.16 -2.02
N HIS A 293 10.01 34.92 -2.65
CA HIS A 293 10.21 36.20 -3.34
C HIS A 293 8.82 36.75 -3.64
N ARG A 294 8.56 37.97 -3.16
CA ARG A 294 7.30 38.73 -3.35
C ARG A 294 6.75 38.58 -4.78
N PRO A 295 5.43 38.43 -4.91
CA PRO A 295 4.67 39.32 -5.77
C PRO A 295 3.93 40.31 -4.89
N ALA A 296 4.01 41.58 -5.26
CA ALA A 296 3.29 42.65 -4.61
C ALA A 296 1.77 42.46 -4.74
N SER A 297 1.07 42.97 -3.72
CA SER A 297 -0.29 43.51 -3.79
C SER A 297 -1.47 42.60 -3.40
N ALA A 298 -1.48 42.15 -2.14
CA ALA A 298 -2.60 42.50 -1.26
C ALA A 298 -2.05 43.39 -0.13
N PRO A 299 -2.73 44.48 0.27
CA PRO A 299 -2.25 45.36 1.33
C PRO A 299 -2.26 44.59 2.67
N ALA A 300 -1.10 44.11 3.09
CA ALA A 300 -0.89 43.45 4.36
C ALA A 300 -0.04 44.34 5.28
N LEU A 301 -0.48 44.46 6.53
CA LEU A 301 0.16 45.25 7.57
C LEU A 301 1.14 44.37 8.34
N SER A 302 2.43 44.68 8.32
CA SER A 302 3.44 43.88 9.01
C SER A 302 4.29 44.69 9.97
N GLY A 303 4.79 44.02 11.02
CA GLY A 303 5.56 44.67 12.06
C GLY A 303 6.14 43.71 13.09
N THR A 304 6.81 44.28 14.09
CA THR A 304 7.39 43.54 15.23
C THR A 304 6.82 44.10 16.52
N VAL A 305 6.36 43.21 17.40
CA VAL A 305 5.91 43.54 18.76
C VAL A 305 7.00 43.15 19.75
N ARG A 306 7.29 44.05 20.69
CA ARG A 306 8.26 43.83 21.76
C ARG A 306 7.70 44.30 23.09
N LEU A 307 8.25 43.78 24.18
CA LEU A 307 7.97 44.27 25.52
C LEU A 307 8.83 45.51 25.79
N ALA A 308 8.22 46.58 26.32
CA ALA A 308 8.96 47.79 26.68
C ALA A 308 9.95 47.51 27.84
N PRO A 309 11.12 48.16 27.86
CA PRO A 309 12.09 48.00 28.93
C PRO A 309 11.49 48.44 30.28
N GLY A 310 11.53 47.56 31.28
CA GLY A 310 11.03 47.83 32.64
C GLY A 310 9.64 47.26 32.98
N VAL A 311 8.95 46.61 32.03
CA VAL A 311 7.67 45.94 32.29
C VAL A 311 7.90 44.62 33.03
N GLN A 312 7.28 44.45 34.20
CA GLN A 312 7.37 43.25 35.03
C GLN A 312 6.00 42.59 35.24
N GLY A 313 5.99 41.28 35.52
CA GLY A 313 4.79 40.51 35.86
C GLY A 313 4.03 39.89 34.68
N VAL A 314 4.69 39.76 33.52
CA VAL A 314 4.24 38.95 32.37
C VAL A 314 4.65 37.50 32.59
N ARG A 315 3.72 36.56 32.40
CA ARG A 315 4.01 35.12 32.43
C ARG A 315 4.23 34.59 31.02
N PRO A 316 5.07 33.55 30.83
CA PRO A 316 5.28 32.93 29.52
C PRO A 316 3.99 32.45 28.84
N ASP A 317 3.04 31.96 29.64
CA ASP A 317 1.74 31.43 29.17
C ASP A 317 0.66 32.50 28.98
N ASP A 318 0.94 33.78 29.29
CA ASP A 318 -0.03 34.85 29.06
C ASP A 318 -0.29 34.99 27.55
N THR A 319 -1.54 35.21 27.15
CA THR A 319 -1.91 35.26 25.73
C THR A 319 -1.62 36.64 25.14
N LEU A 320 -0.88 36.68 24.04
CA LEU A 320 -0.63 37.88 23.25
C LEU A 320 -1.69 38.01 22.15
N PHE A 321 -2.48 39.08 22.18
CA PHE A 321 -3.40 39.47 21.13
C PHE A 321 -2.83 40.65 20.35
N ILE A 322 -2.74 40.52 19.03
CA ILE A 322 -2.34 41.61 18.13
C ILE A 322 -3.52 41.85 17.21
N TYR A 323 -4.09 43.04 17.25
CA TYR A 323 -5.25 43.36 16.44
C TYR A 323 -5.16 44.74 15.83
N ALA A 324 -5.80 44.92 14.68
CA ALA A 324 -5.94 46.21 14.02
C ALA A 324 -7.36 46.74 14.20
N ARG A 325 -7.48 48.04 14.44
CA ARG A 325 -8.76 48.78 14.43
C ARG A 325 -8.66 49.94 13.46
N ALA A 326 -9.79 50.40 12.93
CA ALA A 326 -9.82 51.61 12.11
C ALA A 326 -9.29 52.80 12.92
N ALA A 327 -8.50 53.67 12.30
CA ALA A 327 -8.08 54.93 12.93
C ALA A 327 -9.28 55.85 13.19
N ASP A 328 -10.23 55.83 12.25
CA ASP A 328 -11.47 56.60 12.27
C ASP A 328 -12.66 55.63 12.25
N GLY A 329 -13.50 55.64 13.29
CA GLY A 329 -14.68 54.79 13.38
C GLY A 329 -14.82 54.01 14.70
N PRO A 330 -15.71 53.00 14.74
CA PRO A 330 -15.98 52.24 15.96
C PRO A 330 -14.75 51.44 16.43
N ARG A 331 -14.52 51.39 17.75
CA ARG A 331 -13.31 50.82 18.39
C ARG A 331 -13.22 49.28 18.35
N GLN A 332 -13.96 48.64 17.46
CA GLN A 332 -13.97 47.19 17.31
C GLN A 332 -12.73 46.72 16.53
N PRO A 333 -12.15 45.57 16.88
CA PRO A 333 -11.05 44.99 16.13
C PRO A 333 -11.54 44.47 14.78
N ILE A 334 -10.81 44.80 13.72
CA ILE A 334 -11.07 44.37 12.35
C ILE A 334 -10.43 43.01 12.09
N ALA A 335 -9.17 42.86 12.50
CA ALA A 335 -8.39 41.64 12.38
C ALA A 335 -7.73 41.31 13.72
N ILE A 336 -7.73 40.03 14.12
CA ILE A 336 -7.16 39.57 15.40
C ILE A 336 -6.22 38.40 15.14
N LEU A 337 -4.98 38.54 15.61
CA LEU A 337 -3.97 37.50 15.68
C LEU A 337 -3.71 37.14 17.14
N ARG A 338 -3.59 35.84 17.43
CA ARG A 338 -3.32 35.32 18.78
C ARG A 338 -1.99 34.58 18.79
N SER A 339 -1.14 34.89 19.76
CA SER A 339 0.17 34.28 20.03
C SER A 339 0.37 34.19 21.57
N GLN A 340 1.55 33.78 22.04
CA GLN A 340 1.92 33.70 23.45
C GLN A 340 2.95 34.76 23.82
N ALA A 341 2.93 35.23 25.07
CA ALA A 341 3.89 36.21 25.55
C ALA A 341 5.34 35.68 25.56
N SER A 342 5.53 34.36 25.64
CA SER A 342 6.82 33.67 25.50
C SER A 342 7.47 33.84 24.12
N GLU A 343 6.70 34.17 23.09
CA GLU A 343 7.18 34.33 21.70
C GLU A 343 7.70 35.76 21.42
N LEU A 344 7.69 36.65 22.41
CA LEU A 344 8.23 38.01 22.25
C LEU A 344 9.77 38.01 22.21
N PRO A 345 10.42 38.78 21.31
CA PRO A 345 9.82 39.66 20.30
C PRO A 345 9.17 38.87 19.14
N PHE A 346 7.96 39.28 18.75
CA PHE A 346 7.14 38.55 17.78
C PHE A 346 6.91 39.37 16.51
N ASP A 347 7.22 38.80 15.35
CA ASP A 347 6.94 39.39 14.05
C ASP A 347 5.53 39.01 13.60
N PHE A 348 4.69 40.00 13.33
CA PHE A 348 3.29 39.81 12.98
C PHE A 348 3.00 40.29 11.56
N THR A 349 2.01 39.68 10.95
CA THR A 349 1.38 40.15 9.72
C THR A 349 -0.14 40.08 9.91
N LEU A 350 -0.82 41.19 9.60
CA LEU A 350 -2.26 41.30 9.57
C LEU A 350 -2.71 41.53 8.14
N ASP A 351 -3.59 40.67 7.65
CA ASP A 351 -4.18 40.77 6.32
C ASP A 351 -5.70 40.50 6.39
N ASP A 352 -6.36 40.58 5.23
CA ASP A 352 -7.81 40.43 5.12
C ASP A 352 -8.34 39.05 5.53
N SER A 353 -7.50 38.01 5.54
CA SER A 353 -7.90 36.66 5.95
C SER A 353 -8.16 36.55 7.46
N LEU A 354 -7.59 37.47 8.23
CA LEU A 354 -7.79 37.58 9.67
C LEU A 354 -9.00 38.42 10.07
N ALA A 355 -9.75 38.94 9.08
CA ALA A 355 -10.98 39.67 9.32
C ALA A 355 -12.07 38.76 9.91
N MET A 356 -12.86 39.27 10.86
CA MET A 356 -13.99 38.50 11.40
C MET A 356 -15.01 38.19 10.29
N GLN A 357 -15.62 37.00 10.31
CA GLN A 357 -16.64 36.60 9.33
C GLN A 357 -17.77 37.64 9.27
N GLY A 358 -17.97 38.25 8.08
CA GLY A 358 -18.96 39.30 7.84
C GLY A 358 -18.50 40.73 8.18
N GLY A 359 -17.26 40.91 8.65
CA GLY A 359 -16.64 42.21 8.88
C GLY A 359 -16.04 42.83 7.62
N THR A 360 -15.83 44.15 7.65
CA THR A 360 -15.12 44.87 6.58
C THR A 360 -13.63 44.47 6.61
N PRO A 361 -13.01 44.12 5.47
CA PRO A 361 -11.61 43.69 5.44
C PRO A 361 -10.65 44.82 5.84
N LEU A 362 -9.44 44.46 6.29
CA LEU A 362 -8.41 45.41 6.72
C LEU A 362 -8.04 46.38 5.58
N SER A 363 -7.99 45.88 4.35
CA SER A 363 -7.73 46.62 3.11
C SER A 363 -8.74 47.72 2.82
N ALA A 364 -9.97 47.62 3.33
CA ALA A 364 -10.99 48.65 3.15
C ALA A 364 -10.74 49.91 4.00
N HIS A 365 -9.84 49.82 4.98
CA HIS A 365 -9.49 50.94 5.85
C HIS A 365 -8.16 51.55 5.42
N ALA A 366 -8.15 52.82 5.02
CA ALA A 366 -6.93 53.51 4.59
C ALA A 366 -5.91 53.67 5.73
N ARG A 367 -6.40 53.87 6.97
CA ARG A 367 -5.57 54.03 8.17
C ARG A 367 -6.10 53.17 9.31
N VAL A 368 -5.19 52.51 10.00
CA VAL A 368 -5.47 51.61 11.11
C VAL A 368 -4.51 51.86 12.26
N ILE A 369 -4.95 51.55 13.47
CA ILE A 369 -4.14 51.51 14.68
C ILE A 369 -3.96 50.04 15.04
N VAL A 370 -2.72 49.61 15.17
CA VAL A 370 -2.38 48.27 15.67
C VAL A 370 -2.27 48.36 17.18
N THR A 371 -2.89 47.43 17.88
CA THR A 371 -2.75 47.28 19.33
C THR A 371 -2.26 45.87 19.62
N ALA A 372 -1.21 45.78 20.42
CA ALA A 372 -0.76 44.52 21.01
C ALA A 372 -1.14 44.50 22.49
N ARG A 373 -1.77 43.41 22.95
CA ARG A 373 -2.20 43.22 24.33
C ARG A 373 -1.75 41.87 24.86
N ILE A 374 -1.17 41.85 26.04
CA ILE A 374 -0.97 40.64 26.84
C ILE A 374 -2.12 40.54 27.84
N SER A 375 -2.91 39.48 27.72
CA SER A 375 -4.03 39.18 28.61
C SER A 375 -3.82 37.87 29.34
N ARG A 376 -3.99 37.91 30.66
CA ARG A 376 -3.93 36.73 31.53
C ARG A 376 -5.22 35.93 31.52
N SER A 377 -6.35 36.57 31.25
CA SER A 377 -7.66 35.92 31.22
C SER A 377 -7.95 35.20 29.90
N GLY A 378 -7.07 35.36 28.90
CA GLY A 378 -7.21 34.76 27.57
C GLY A 378 -8.34 35.36 26.74
N LYS A 379 -8.90 36.51 27.14
CA LYS A 379 -9.95 37.22 26.41
C LYS A 379 -9.36 38.34 25.57
N ALA A 380 -9.88 38.51 24.34
CA ALA A 380 -9.42 39.57 23.42
C ALA A 380 -9.90 40.98 23.83
N LEU A 381 -11.01 41.07 24.55
CA LEU A 381 -11.57 42.34 25.06
C LEU A 381 -10.72 42.90 26.21
N PRO A 382 -10.58 44.24 26.32
CA PRO A 382 -9.75 44.87 27.35
C PRO A 382 -10.25 44.52 28.75
N GLN A 383 -9.36 44.03 29.61
CA GLN A 383 -9.62 43.85 31.02
C GLN A 383 -8.68 44.67 31.88
N ALA A 384 -9.16 45.07 33.07
CA ALA A 384 -8.35 45.79 34.03
C ALA A 384 -7.14 44.93 34.43
N GLY A 385 -5.94 45.49 34.30
CA GLY A 385 -4.67 44.82 34.61
C GLY A 385 -3.95 44.20 33.40
N ASP A 386 -4.57 44.15 32.21
CA ASP A 386 -3.89 43.75 30.98
C ASP A 386 -2.78 44.74 30.61
N LEU A 387 -1.76 44.27 29.89
CA LEU A 387 -0.71 45.14 29.36
C LEU A 387 -0.95 45.37 27.88
N GLU A 388 -0.87 46.61 27.41
CA GLU A 388 -1.08 46.96 26.01
C GLU A 388 -0.06 47.98 25.48
N GLY A 389 0.04 48.02 24.15
CA GLY A 389 0.82 48.97 23.38
C GLY A 389 0.10 49.28 22.07
N ASP A 390 0.00 50.56 21.72
CA ASP A 390 -0.67 51.04 20.51
C ASP A 390 0.37 51.61 19.53
N SER A 391 0.17 51.41 18.23
CA SER A 391 0.90 52.12 17.18
C SER A 391 0.31 53.52 16.94
N ALA A 392 1.08 54.41 16.30
CA ALA A 392 0.49 55.55 15.62
C ALA A 392 -0.45 55.07 14.48
N PRO A 393 -1.37 55.89 13.96
CA PRO A 393 -2.22 55.49 12.85
C PRO A 393 -1.39 55.32 11.57
N VAL A 394 -1.28 54.08 11.11
CA VAL A 394 -0.49 53.62 9.96
C VAL A 394 -1.39 53.20 8.80
N ALA A 395 -0.86 53.14 7.59
CA ALA A 395 -1.59 52.57 6.45
C ALA A 395 -1.89 51.08 6.70
N SER A 396 -3.02 50.57 6.20
CA SER A 396 -3.37 49.14 6.26
C SER A 396 -2.40 48.22 5.50
N SER A 397 -1.50 48.80 4.71
CA SER A 397 -0.40 48.12 4.00
C SER A 397 0.99 48.43 4.57
N ALA A 398 1.08 49.11 5.72
CA ALA A 398 2.35 49.53 6.28
C ALA A 398 3.22 48.33 6.65
N GLN A 399 4.53 48.44 6.41
CA GLN A 399 5.50 47.39 6.73
C GLN A 399 6.49 47.89 7.79
N GLY A 400 6.96 46.97 8.64
CA GLY A 400 7.96 47.27 9.66
C GLY A 400 7.42 48.11 10.83
N VAL A 401 6.13 48.05 11.12
CA VAL A 401 5.52 48.75 12.27
C VAL A 401 6.12 48.19 13.56
N ARG A 402 6.68 49.06 14.41
CA ARG A 402 7.21 48.64 15.71
C ARG A 402 6.19 48.94 16.79
N LEU A 403 5.83 47.93 17.57
CA LEU A 403 4.95 48.07 18.72
C LEU A 403 5.69 47.71 19.99
N GLU A 404 5.51 48.54 21.02
CA GLU A 404 6.04 48.31 22.36
C GLU A 404 4.89 48.19 23.35
N ILE A 405 4.84 47.05 24.04
CA ILE A 405 3.83 46.79 25.08
C ILE A 405 4.38 47.34 26.39
N GLY A 406 3.68 48.31 27.00
CA GLY A 406 4.15 48.94 28.24
C GLY A 406 3.09 49.62 29.10
N ARG A 407 1.89 49.90 28.56
CA ARG A 407 0.81 50.54 29.32
C ARG A 407 -0.06 49.49 30.00
N ARG A 408 -0.40 49.68 31.27
CA ARG A 408 -1.44 48.86 31.93
C ARG A 408 -2.83 49.41 31.62
N VAL A 409 -3.75 48.53 31.25
CA VAL A 409 -5.17 48.83 31.07
C VAL A 409 -5.79 49.09 32.45
N THR A 410 -6.20 50.32 32.70
CA THR A 410 -7.06 50.67 33.84
C THR A 410 -8.52 50.55 33.42
N ALA A 411 -9.41 50.11 34.31
CA ALA A 411 -10.83 49.97 34.02
C ALA A 411 -11.39 51.27 33.40
N ALA A 412 -12.08 51.15 32.26
CA ALA A 412 -12.83 52.27 31.69
C ALA A 412 -14.04 52.55 32.59
N SER A 413 -14.17 53.79 33.08
CA SER A 413 -15.43 54.29 33.64
C SER A 413 -16.55 54.12 32.60
N PRO A 414 -17.78 53.77 33.01
CA PRO A 414 -18.91 53.70 32.09
C PRO A 414 -19.13 55.06 31.40
N PRO A 415 -19.53 55.09 30.12
CA PRO A 415 -19.81 56.34 29.44
C PRO A 415 -21.00 57.05 30.10
N HIS A 416 -20.81 58.28 30.56
CA HIS A 416 -21.89 59.24 30.67
C HIS A 416 -22.31 59.64 29.26
N ASN A 417 -23.37 59.01 28.74
CA ASN A 417 -24.61 59.66 28.30
C ASN A 417 -25.61 58.61 27.83
#